data_AF-A0ABC8USD2-F1
#
_entry.id   AF-A0ABC8USD2-F1
#
_cell.length_a   1.000
_cell.length_b   1.000
_cell.length_c   1.000
_cell.angle_alpha   90.00
_cell.angle_beta   90.00
_cell.angle_gamma   90.00
#
_symmetry.space_group_name_H-M   'P 1'
#
loop_
_entity.id
_entity.type
_entity.pdbx_description
1 polymer ?
#
loop_
_entity_poly.entity_id
_entity_poly.type
_entity_poly.pdbx_seq_one_letter_code
_entity_poly.pdbx_strand_id
1 'polypeptide(L)'
;MVREIHASVQSLVRPNQLFADAVDVRQEIDLRIGASFTRFQTILLRDAFVLDVATDDRNLVLSYGPCQFPTLGFVVERYWEIQSHEPEEFWTLNFTHNSQEGTAIFNWMRGHLFDYTCAVIIYEMCVQDPLATVSKVRQQEKLKYPPHPLSTIELEKRASRYFRISSEHTMKVAEDLYQAGFVSYPRTETDCFSESADLHVGNPLALLTMCIMCFAKGGVINGLCDNQQEIFLLI
;
A
#
# COMPACT_ATOMS: atom_id res chain seq x y z
N MET A 1 -11.50 -2.74 -25.45
CA MET A 1 -12.15 -1.46 -25.79
C MET A 1 -13.15 -1.51 -26.95
N VAL A 2 -12.79 -1.64 -28.23
CA VAL A 2 -13.77 -1.54 -29.36
C VAL A 2 -14.92 -2.56 -29.25
N ARG A 3 -14.62 -3.81 -28.89
CA ARG A 3 -15.63 -4.86 -28.65
C ARG A 3 -16.59 -4.49 -27.51
N GLU A 4 -16.08 -3.92 -26.42
CA GLU A 4 -16.88 -3.56 -25.24
C GLU A 4 -17.78 -2.36 -25.52
N ILE A 5 -17.30 -1.37 -26.27
CA ILE A 5 -18.12 -0.23 -26.72
C ILE A 5 -19.26 -0.75 -27.60
N HIS A 6 -18.96 -1.62 -28.57
CA HIS A 6 -20.00 -2.20 -29.43
C HIS A 6 -21.04 -3.00 -28.65
N ALA A 7 -20.59 -3.83 -27.70
CA ALA A 7 -21.49 -4.57 -26.82
C ALA A 7 -22.36 -3.64 -25.96
N SER A 8 -21.78 -2.56 -25.42
CA SER A 8 -22.50 -1.58 -24.59
C SER A 8 -23.58 -0.81 -25.36
N VAL A 9 -23.34 -0.49 -26.63
CA VAL A 9 -24.34 0.14 -27.51
C VAL A 9 -25.51 -0.81 -27.80
N GLN A 10 -25.28 -2.12 -27.80
CA GLN A 10 -26.32 -3.14 -28.00
C GLN A 10 -27.13 -3.43 -26.73
N SER A 11 -26.58 -3.14 -25.54
CA SER A 11 -27.19 -3.43 -24.24
C SER A 11 -27.40 -2.17 -23.38
N LEU A 12 -28.06 -1.17 -23.97
CA LEU A 12 -28.36 0.08 -23.26
C LEU A 12 -29.21 -0.15 -22.01
N VAL A 13 -28.81 0.47 -20.91
CA VAL A 13 -29.52 0.46 -19.62
C VAL A 13 -29.97 1.87 -19.26
N ARG A 14 -30.97 1.97 -18.38
CA ARG A 14 -31.38 3.27 -17.83
C ARG A 14 -30.36 3.77 -16.81
N PRO A 15 -30.10 5.08 -16.72
CA PRO A 15 -29.29 5.65 -15.65
C PRO A 15 -29.84 5.24 -14.28
N ASN A 16 -28.95 4.81 -13.39
CA ASN A 16 -29.33 4.40 -12.05
C ASN A 16 -29.42 5.63 -11.14
N GLN A 17 -30.64 6.03 -10.80
CA GLN A 17 -30.90 7.19 -9.95
C GLN A 17 -30.26 7.04 -8.55
N LEU A 18 -30.20 5.82 -8.00
CA LEU A 18 -29.64 5.58 -6.67
C LEU A 18 -28.15 5.96 -6.57
N PHE A 19 -27.40 5.77 -7.66
CA PHE A 19 -25.99 6.19 -7.69
C PHE A 19 -25.85 7.70 -7.81
N ALA A 20 -26.73 8.37 -8.55
CA ALA A 20 -26.74 9.83 -8.63
C ALA A 20 -27.09 10.44 -7.25
N ASP A 21 -28.18 9.96 -6.64
CA ASP A 21 -28.64 10.43 -5.32
C ASP A 21 -27.56 10.22 -4.25
N ALA A 22 -26.82 9.10 -4.28
CA ALA A 22 -25.72 8.85 -3.36
C ALA A 22 -24.57 9.87 -3.50
N VAL A 23 -24.26 10.28 -4.73
CA VAL A 23 -23.25 11.32 -4.98
C VAL A 23 -23.74 12.68 -4.48
N ASP A 24 -25.01 13.02 -4.74
CA ASP A 24 -25.61 14.29 -4.30
C ASP A 24 -25.64 14.40 -2.77
N VAL A 25 -26.04 13.33 -2.08
CA VAL A 25 -26.03 13.27 -0.61
C VAL A 25 -24.61 13.48 -0.07
N ARG A 26 -23.61 12.82 -0.65
CA ARG A 26 -22.21 12.99 -0.22
C ARG A 26 -21.73 14.43 -0.42
N GLN A 27 -22.04 15.05 -1.56
CA GLN A 27 -21.69 16.45 -1.82
C GLN A 27 -22.33 17.40 -0.81
N GLU A 28 -23.61 17.19 -0.48
CA GLU A 28 -24.33 18.02 0.50
C GLU A 28 -23.74 17.87 1.90
N ILE A 29 -23.44 16.64 2.33
CA ILE A 29 -22.82 16.36 3.63
C ILE A 29 -21.43 17.01 3.73
N ASP A 30 -20.57 16.77 2.73
CA ASP A 30 -19.20 17.31 2.69
C ASP A 30 -19.22 18.84 2.72
N LEU A 31 -20.12 19.48 1.97
CA LEU A 31 -20.26 20.93 1.93
C LEU A 31 -20.77 21.50 3.25
N ARG A 32 -21.86 20.94 3.82
CA ARG A 32 -22.48 21.48 5.04
C ARG A 32 -21.57 21.32 6.24
N ILE A 33 -21.02 20.12 6.45
CA ILE A 33 -20.11 19.85 7.55
C ILE A 33 -18.81 20.64 7.34
N GLY A 34 -18.21 20.55 6.15
CA GLY A 34 -16.95 21.21 5.83
C GLY A 34 -17.04 22.73 6.02
N ALA A 35 -18.05 23.39 5.46
CA ALA A 35 -18.21 24.84 5.59
C ALA A 35 -18.50 25.28 7.03
N SER A 36 -19.34 24.54 7.77
CA SER A 36 -19.72 24.91 9.15
C SER A 36 -18.52 24.83 10.09
N PHE A 37 -17.80 23.70 10.11
CA PHE A 37 -16.66 23.51 10.99
C PHE A 37 -15.46 24.37 10.58
N THR A 38 -15.15 24.46 9.28
CA THR A 38 -14.07 25.32 8.75
C THR A 38 -14.29 26.78 9.18
N ARG A 39 -15.50 27.31 9.02
CA ARG A 39 -15.82 28.69 9.40
C ARG A 39 -15.74 28.89 10.91
N PHE A 40 -16.32 27.97 11.68
CA PHE A 40 -16.31 28.02 13.14
C PHE A 40 -14.88 28.05 13.69
N GLN A 41 -14.03 27.10 13.30
CA GLN A 41 -12.66 26.99 13.82
C GLN A 41 -11.76 28.13 13.33
N THR A 42 -11.93 28.57 12.08
CA THR A 42 -11.14 29.68 11.52
C THR A 42 -11.43 30.98 12.28
N ILE A 43 -12.70 31.29 12.57
CA ILE A 43 -13.05 32.50 13.33
C ILE A 43 -12.56 32.35 14.79
N LEU A 44 -12.88 31.24 15.44
CA LEU A 44 -12.57 31.02 16.85
C LEU A 44 -11.06 31.08 17.15
N LEU A 45 -10.23 30.45 16.33
CA LEU A 45 -8.79 30.36 16.58
C LEU A 45 -8.03 31.59 16.10
N ARG A 46 -8.54 32.29 15.07
CA ARG A 46 -7.97 33.57 14.64
C ARG A 46 -8.08 34.64 15.72
N ASP A 47 -9.19 34.66 16.45
CA ASP A 47 -9.41 35.64 17.53
C ASP A 47 -8.62 35.27 18.79
N ALA A 48 -8.33 33.97 19.00
CA ALA A 48 -7.65 33.47 20.20
C ALA A 48 -6.11 33.42 20.09
N PHE A 49 -5.55 33.26 18.90
CA PHE A 49 -4.11 33.05 18.70
C PHE A 49 -3.55 33.90 17.56
N VAL A 50 -2.37 34.49 17.78
CA VAL A 50 -1.54 35.03 16.69
C VAL A 50 -0.87 33.83 16.01
N LEU A 51 -1.45 33.37 14.91
CA LEU A 51 -0.91 32.27 14.12
C LEU A 51 0.26 32.77 13.26
N ASP A 52 1.46 32.76 13.84
CA ASP A 52 2.74 33.24 13.25
C ASP A 52 3.28 32.34 12.10
N VAL A 53 2.45 31.45 11.55
CA VAL A 53 2.83 30.52 10.47
C VAL A 53 2.63 31.15 9.08
N ALA A 54 2.06 32.35 9.00
CA ALA A 54 1.83 33.05 7.74
C ALA A 54 3.11 33.78 7.28
N THR A 55 3.98 33.08 6.55
CA THR A 55 5.05 33.70 5.74
C THR A 55 4.52 34.50 4.55
N ASP A 56 3.20 34.68 4.42
CA ASP A 56 2.55 35.42 3.35
C ASP A 56 1.21 35.95 3.90
N ASP A 57 0.89 37.23 3.68
CA ASP A 57 -0.25 38.02 4.21
C ASP A 57 -1.67 37.50 3.85
N ARG A 58 -1.81 36.21 3.55
CA ARG A 58 -3.08 35.57 3.19
C ARG A 58 -3.78 35.06 4.44
N ASN A 59 -5.04 35.50 4.61
CA ASN A 59 -5.99 34.99 5.61
C ASN A 59 -5.84 33.47 5.80
N LEU A 60 -5.25 33.05 6.93
CA LEU A 60 -5.11 31.63 7.25
C LEU A 60 -6.51 31.01 7.42
N VAL A 61 -6.84 30.04 6.57
CA VAL A 61 -8.08 29.26 6.66
C VAL A 61 -7.74 27.91 7.23
N LEU A 62 -8.34 27.58 8.38
CA LEU A 62 -8.23 26.27 8.98
C LEU A 62 -9.36 25.41 8.41
N SER A 63 -9.06 24.53 7.47
CA SER A 63 -10.06 23.64 6.86
C SER A 63 -10.40 22.46 7.77
N TYR A 64 -11.67 22.03 7.67
CA TYR A 64 -12.18 20.79 8.26
C TYR A 64 -12.93 20.02 7.18
N GLY A 65 -12.70 18.71 7.13
CA GLY A 65 -13.44 17.80 6.26
C GLY A 65 -13.73 16.49 6.98
N PRO A 66 -14.93 15.89 6.81
CA PRO A 66 -15.32 14.68 7.53
C PRO A 66 -14.43 13.48 7.23
N CYS A 67 -13.81 13.40 6.04
CA CYS A 67 -12.81 12.39 5.70
C CYS A 67 -11.37 12.86 5.97
N GLN A 68 -11.05 14.14 5.71
CA GLN A 68 -9.71 14.70 5.93
C GLN A 68 -9.27 14.61 7.40
N PHE A 69 -10.18 14.89 8.34
CA PHE A 69 -9.88 14.90 9.77
C PHE A 69 -9.45 13.52 10.32
N PRO A 70 -10.21 12.42 10.12
CA PRO A 70 -9.75 11.10 10.55
C PRO A 70 -8.51 10.61 9.78
N THR A 71 -8.34 10.99 8.51
CA THR A 71 -7.09 10.67 7.78
C THR A 71 -5.86 11.30 8.44
N LEU A 72 -5.95 12.57 8.83
CA LEU A 72 -4.89 13.21 9.62
C LEU A 72 -4.73 12.54 10.98
N GLY A 73 -5.84 12.09 11.59
CA GLY A 73 -5.86 11.31 12.81
C GLY A 73 -4.91 10.12 12.79
N PHE A 74 -4.94 9.29 11.74
CA PHE A 74 -4.02 8.15 11.61
C PHE A 74 -2.53 8.56 11.59
N VAL A 75 -2.20 9.71 10.99
CA VAL A 75 -0.83 10.21 10.94
C VAL A 75 -0.38 10.68 12.32
N VAL A 76 -1.24 11.42 13.03
CA VAL A 76 -0.98 11.92 14.39
C VAL A 76 -0.91 10.78 15.39
N GLU A 77 -1.81 9.81 15.29
CA GLU A 77 -1.81 8.60 16.13
C GLU A 77 -0.50 7.84 15.98
N ARG A 78 -0.07 7.54 14.75
CA ARG A 78 1.23 6.89 14.50
C ARG A 78 2.40 7.72 15.02
N TYR A 79 2.33 9.04 14.90
CA TYR A 79 3.36 9.92 15.47
C TYR A 79 3.43 9.76 17.00
N TRP A 80 2.29 9.79 17.69
CA TRP A 80 2.26 9.61 19.14
C TRP A 80 2.71 8.21 19.57
N GLU A 81 2.29 7.15 18.86
CA GLU A 81 2.77 5.78 19.12
C GLU A 81 4.30 5.72 19.07
N ILE A 82 4.93 6.38 18.09
CA ILE A 82 6.40 6.45 17.96
C ILE A 82 7.00 7.28 19.09
N GLN A 83 6.40 8.40 19.48
CA GLN A 83 6.91 9.24 20.58
C GLN A 83 6.78 8.58 21.95
N SER A 84 5.71 7.82 22.19
CA SER A 84 5.48 7.10 23.44
C SER A 84 6.17 5.74 23.51
N HIS A 85 6.82 5.32 22.42
CA HIS A 85 7.51 4.04 22.39
C HIS A 85 8.78 4.11 23.23
N GLU A 86 8.80 3.37 24.35
CA GLU A 86 10.00 3.15 25.16
C GLU A 86 10.66 1.84 24.71
N PRO A 87 11.86 1.87 24.10
CA PRO A 87 12.55 0.67 23.66
C PRO A 87 12.97 -0.18 24.86
N GLU A 88 12.61 -1.47 24.84
CA GLU A 88 12.99 -2.44 25.87
C GLU A 88 14.16 -3.31 25.38
N GLU A 89 15.17 -3.49 26.24
CA GLU A 89 16.27 -4.41 25.95
C GLU A 89 15.77 -5.87 26.01
N PHE A 90 16.18 -6.66 25.01
CA PHE A 90 15.89 -8.09 24.97
C PHE A 90 17.10 -8.87 24.48
N TRP A 91 17.17 -10.13 24.89
CA TRP A 91 18.25 -11.04 24.57
C TRP A 91 17.71 -12.24 23.80
N THR A 92 18.44 -12.63 22.75
CA THR A 92 18.16 -13.82 21.94
C THR A 92 19.43 -14.66 21.80
N LEU A 93 19.25 -15.97 21.63
CA LEU A 93 20.34 -16.91 21.44
C LEU A 93 20.40 -17.30 19.96
N ASN A 94 21.50 -16.95 19.29
CA ASN A 94 21.75 -17.29 17.90
C ASN A 94 22.76 -18.42 17.83
N PHE A 95 22.41 -19.52 17.15
CA PHE A 95 23.29 -20.66 16.99
C PHE A 95 23.71 -20.78 15.53
N THR A 96 25.01 -20.85 15.27
CA THR A 96 25.55 -20.97 13.91
C THR A 96 26.35 -22.25 13.77
N HIS A 97 26.09 -23.01 12.71
CA HIS A 97 26.84 -24.20 12.36
C HIS A 97 27.50 -24.02 10.99
N ASN A 98 28.82 -24.13 10.95
CA ASN A 98 29.60 -24.01 9.72
C ASN A 98 29.87 -25.40 9.14
N SER A 99 29.42 -25.63 7.91
CA SER A 99 29.70 -26.83 7.12
C SER A 99 30.43 -26.45 5.82
N GLN A 100 30.91 -27.45 5.08
CA GLN A 100 31.55 -27.26 3.77
C GLN A 100 30.58 -26.64 2.73
N GLU A 101 29.27 -26.81 2.92
CA GLU A 101 28.21 -26.31 2.04
C GLU A 101 27.72 -24.90 2.41
N GLY A 102 28.15 -24.35 3.55
CA GLY A 102 27.74 -23.03 4.02
C GLY A 102 27.51 -22.94 5.53
N THR A 103 27.05 -21.77 5.97
CA THR A 103 26.72 -21.48 7.38
C THR A 103 25.21 -21.59 7.58
N ALA A 104 24.78 -22.47 8.48
CA ALA A 104 23.39 -22.58 8.91
C ALA A 104 23.17 -21.76 10.18
N ILE A 105 22.15 -20.89 10.18
CA ILE A 105 21.73 -20.10 11.34
C ILE A 105 20.45 -20.71 11.90
N PHE A 106 20.47 -21.07 13.17
CA PHE A 106 19.32 -21.60 13.89
C PHE A 106 18.77 -20.54 14.85
N ASN A 107 17.48 -20.27 14.71
CA ASN A 107 16.75 -19.36 15.57
C ASN A 107 16.26 -20.09 16.83
N TRP A 108 16.40 -19.44 17.98
CA TRP A 108 15.93 -19.99 19.23
C TRP A 108 14.40 -20.12 19.25
N MET A 109 13.91 -21.31 19.61
CA MET A 109 12.47 -21.62 19.63
C MET A 109 11.65 -20.70 20.55
N ARG A 110 12.26 -20.18 21.62
CA ARG A 110 11.60 -19.26 22.56
C ARG A 110 11.54 -17.82 22.05
N GLY A 111 12.20 -17.49 20.94
CA GLY A 111 12.31 -16.12 20.45
C GLY A 111 13.34 -15.33 21.23
N HIS A 112 12.88 -14.54 22.22
CA HIS A 112 13.70 -13.64 23.02
C HIS A 112 13.25 -13.62 24.49
N LEU A 113 14.10 -13.09 25.37
CA LEU A 113 13.80 -12.82 26.78
C LEU A 113 14.10 -11.35 27.12
N PHE A 114 13.31 -10.76 28.00
CA PHE A 114 13.53 -9.40 28.55
C PHE A 114 14.29 -9.40 29.89
N ASP A 115 14.69 -10.58 30.38
CA ASP A 115 15.54 -10.68 31.57
C ASP A 115 16.92 -11.20 31.17
N TYR A 116 17.94 -10.38 31.41
CA TYR A 116 19.33 -10.71 31.16
C TYR A 116 19.76 -11.94 31.95
N THR A 117 19.39 -12.02 33.23
CA THR A 117 19.82 -13.11 34.11
C THR A 117 19.30 -14.46 33.62
N CYS A 118 18.02 -14.54 33.28
CA CYS A 118 17.46 -15.74 32.64
C CYS A 118 18.16 -16.10 31.32
N ALA A 119 18.42 -15.11 30.46
CA ALA A 119 19.06 -15.34 29.16
C ALA A 119 20.50 -15.87 29.32
N VAL A 120 21.27 -15.31 30.26
CA VAL A 120 22.64 -15.74 30.56
C VAL A 120 22.68 -17.14 31.13
N ILE A 121 21.80 -17.49 32.07
CA ILE A 121 21.75 -18.84 32.63
C ILE A 121 21.52 -19.88 31.52
N ILE A 122 20.58 -19.63 30.61
CA ILE A 122 20.31 -20.53 29.50
C ILE A 122 21.51 -20.59 28.54
N TYR A 123 22.13 -19.45 28.26
CA TYR A 123 23.34 -19.39 27.45
C TYR A 123 24.48 -20.22 28.06
N GLU A 124 24.75 -20.07 29.36
CA GLU A 124 25.78 -20.84 30.07
C GLU A 124 25.48 -22.33 30.04
N MET A 125 24.23 -22.75 30.20
CA MET A 125 23.82 -24.15 30.05
C MET A 125 24.14 -24.68 28.64
N CYS A 126 23.91 -23.88 27.59
CA CYS A 126 24.25 -24.26 26.21
C CYS A 126 25.75 -24.27 25.93
N VAL A 127 26.54 -23.43 26.60
CA VAL A 127 28.02 -23.42 26.47
C VAL A 127 28.64 -24.59 27.21
N GLN A 128 28.07 -25.00 28.34
CA GLN A 128 28.53 -26.15 29.11
C GLN A 128 28.35 -27.48 28.35
N ASP A 129 27.24 -27.65 27.64
CA ASP A 129 27.01 -28.78 26.74
C ASP A 129 26.68 -28.30 25.32
N PRO A 130 27.70 -28.04 24.48
CA PRO A 130 27.51 -27.48 23.15
C PRO A 130 27.04 -28.50 22.11
N LEU A 131 26.85 -29.77 22.49
CA LEU A 131 26.53 -30.83 21.54
C LEU A 131 25.06 -30.78 21.10
N ALA A 132 24.81 -30.16 19.95
CA ALA A 132 23.47 -30.09 19.38
C ALA A 132 23.06 -31.43 18.73
N THR A 133 21.87 -31.92 19.08
CA THR A 133 21.26 -33.10 18.46
C THR A 133 20.05 -32.71 17.62
N VAL A 134 19.99 -33.19 16.38
CA VAL A 134 18.83 -32.97 15.50
C VAL A 134 17.65 -33.78 16.04
N SER A 135 16.67 -33.09 16.62
CA SER A 135 15.47 -33.72 17.19
C SER A 135 14.41 -34.06 16.13
N LYS A 136 14.25 -33.20 15.12
CA LYS A 136 13.22 -33.36 14.09
C LYS A 136 13.59 -32.62 12.81
N VAL A 137 13.51 -33.32 11.68
CA VAL A 137 13.54 -32.71 10.34
C VAL A 137 12.13 -32.76 9.76
N ARG A 138 11.59 -31.59 9.35
CA ARG A 138 10.30 -31.50 8.66
C ARG A 138 10.51 -30.88 7.29
N GLN A 139 10.17 -31.61 6.25
CA GLN A 139 10.06 -31.10 4.90
C GLN A 139 8.57 -30.90 4.59
N GLN A 140 8.21 -29.70 4.16
CA GLN A 140 6.85 -29.37 3.76
C GLN A 140 6.90 -28.61 2.45
N GLU A 141 6.16 -29.08 1.46
CA GLU A 141 5.94 -28.32 0.24
C GLU A 141 5.02 -27.13 0.57
N LYS A 142 5.50 -25.92 0.25
CA LYS A 142 4.72 -24.69 0.40
C LYS A 142 4.30 -24.21 -0.99
N LEU A 143 3.00 -24.04 -1.17
CA LEU A 143 2.45 -23.43 -2.38
C LEU A 143 2.66 -21.92 -2.30
N LYS A 144 3.24 -21.35 -3.36
CA LYS A 144 3.25 -19.91 -3.59
C LYS A 144 2.19 -19.61 -4.64
N TYR A 145 1.08 -19.02 -4.20
CA TYR A 145 -0.01 -18.66 -5.09
C TYR A 145 0.35 -17.44 -5.95
N PRO A 146 -0.14 -17.37 -7.20
CA PRO A 146 -0.09 -16.13 -7.98
C PRO A 146 -0.92 -15.05 -7.27
N PRO A 147 -0.62 -13.76 -7.49
CA PRO A 147 -1.41 -12.69 -6.92
C PRO A 147 -2.80 -12.64 -7.55
N HIS A 148 -3.68 -12.01 -6.81
CA HIS A 148 -5.01 -11.67 -7.31
C HIS A 148 -4.93 -10.60 -8.42
N PRO A 149 -5.96 -10.53 -9.28
CA PRO A 149 -6.22 -9.37 -10.13
C PRO A 149 -6.02 -8.05 -9.40
N LEU A 150 -5.45 -7.08 -10.11
CA LEU A 150 -5.06 -5.80 -9.52
C LEU A 150 -6.29 -4.91 -9.29
N SER A 151 -6.66 -4.69 -8.02
CA SER A 151 -7.66 -3.69 -7.62
C SER A 151 -7.05 -2.29 -7.51
N THR A 152 -7.89 -1.25 -7.41
CA THR A 152 -7.42 0.15 -7.29
C THR A 152 -6.51 0.35 -6.08
N ILE A 153 -6.91 -0.20 -4.93
CA ILE A 153 -6.15 -0.06 -3.69
C ILE A 153 -4.79 -0.73 -3.81
N GLU A 154 -4.72 -1.91 -4.42
CA GLU A 154 -3.47 -2.63 -4.58
C GLU A 154 -2.56 -1.96 -5.63
N LEU A 155 -3.13 -1.41 -6.71
CA LEU A 155 -2.41 -0.58 -7.68
C LEU A 155 -1.74 0.62 -6.99
N GLU A 156 -2.49 1.41 -6.22
CA GLU A 156 -1.97 2.59 -5.53
C GLU A 156 -0.89 2.22 -4.50
N LYS A 157 -1.10 1.14 -3.72
CA LYS A 157 -0.11 0.64 -2.75
C LYS A 157 1.18 0.21 -3.43
N ARG A 158 1.10 -0.58 -4.51
CA ARG A 158 2.28 -1.03 -5.27
C ARG A 158 2.98 0.13 -5.95
N ALA A 159 2.24 1.08 -6.52
CA ALA A 159 2.81 2.25 -7.15
C ALA A 159 3.57 3.14 -6.14
N SER A 160 3.00 3.36 -4.96
CA SER A 160 3.68 4.08 -3.89
C SER A 160 4.92 3.33 -3.38
N ARG A 161 4.81 2.01 -3.16
CA ARG A 161 5.88 1.19 -2.59
C ARG A 161 7.07 1.03 -3.53
N TYR A 162 6.82 0.70 -4.80
CA TYR A 162 7.87 0.35 -5.77
C TYR A 162 8.30 1.55 -6.62
N PHE A 163 7.38 2.41 -7.02
CA PHE A 163 7.65 3.52 -7.94
C PHE A 163 7.74 4.89 -7.27
N ARG A 164 7.40 5.00 -5.98
CA ARG A 164 7.38 6.27 -5.23
C ARG A 164 6.48 7.34 -5.88
N ILE A 165 5.41 6.89 -6.54
CA ILE A 165 4.41 7.77 -7.15
C ILE A 165 3.27 7.98 -6.12
N SER A 166 2.75 9.20 -6.02
CA SER A 166 1.58 9.49 -5.19
C SER A 166 0.32 8.84 -5.76
N SER A 167 -0.62 8.44 -4.90
CA SER A 167 -1.89 7.83 -5.33
C SER A 167 -2.64 8.69 -6.36
N GLU A 168 -2.65 10.01 -6.18
CA GLU A 168 -3.27 10.95 -7.12
C GLU A 168 -2.65 10.86 -8.52
N HIS A 169 -1.32 10.87 -8.61
CA HIS A 169 -0.62 10.78 -9.88
C HIS A 169 -0.79 9.38 -10.50
N THR A 170 -0.75 8.32 -9.69
CA THR A 170 -1.03 6.95 -10.15
C THR A 170 -2.41 6.84 -10.81
N MET A 171 -3.45 7.39 -10.16
CA MET A 171 -4.81 7.34 -10.71
C MET A 171 -4.97 8.19 -11.96
N LYS A 172 -4.28 9.32 -12.07
CA LYS A 172 -4.26 10.14 -13.28
C LYS A 172 -3.67 9.36 -14.46
N VAL A 173 -2.50 8.75 -14.29
CA VAL A 173 -1.84 7.96 -15.34
C VAL A 173 -2.69 6.75 -15.71
N ALA A 174 -3.30 6.08 -14.73
CA ALA A 174 -4.18 4.93 -15.00
C ALA A 174 -5.42 5.34 -15.82
N GLU A 175 -6.00 6.50 -15.53
CA GLU A 175 -7.12 7.05 -16.31
C GLU A 175 -6.70 7.40 -17.75
N ASP A 176 -5.53 8.01 -17.94
CA ASP A 176 -4.99 8.32 -19.27
C ASP A 176 -4.76 7.04 -20.09
N LEU A 177 -4.24 5.98 -19.46
CA LEU A 177 -4.05 4.67 -20.09
C LEU A 177 -5.38 3.98 -20.42
N TYR A 178 -6.41 4.17 -19.58
CA TYR A 178 -7.76 3.65 -19.84
C TYR A 178 -8.39 4.35 -21.05
N GLN A 179 -8.27 5.68 -21.12
CA GLN A 179 -8.76 6.48 -22.25
C GLN A 179 -8.05 6.12 -23.55
N ALA A 180 -6.75 5.81 -23.48
CA ALA A 180 -5.98 5.32 -24.63
C ALA A 180 -6.27 3.84 -24.98
N GLY A 181 -7.05 3.13 -24.16
CA GLY A 181 -7.48 1.75 -24.41
C GLY A 181 -6.45 0.67 -24.06
N PHE A 182 -5.42 1.01 -23.30
CA PHE A 182 -4.37 0.05 -22.88
C PHE A 182 -4.79 -0.79 -21.67
N VAL A 183 -5.67 -0.28 -20.82
CA VAL A 183 -6.07 -0.91 -19.55
C VAL A 183 -7.59 -0.90 -19.39
N SER A 184 -8.12 -1.78 -18.53
CA SER A 184 -9.52 -1.71 -18.10
C SER A 184 -9.74 -0.55 -17.13
N TYR A 185 -11.00 -0.23 -16.83
CA TYR A 185 -11.35 0.90 -15.98
C TYR A 185 -10.67 0.79 -14.59
N PRO A 186 -9.85 1.77 -14.17
CA PRO A 186 -8.90 1.60 -13.07
C PRO A 186 -9.50 1.85 -11.67
N ARG A 187 -10.80 2.17 -11.58
CA ARG A 187 -11.53 2.41 -10.32
C ARG A 187 -12.47 1.24 -10.04
N THR A 188 -11.93 0.18 -9.44
CA THR A 188 -12.62 -1.08 -9.15
C THR A 188 -12.13 -1.69 -7.84
N GLU A 189 -13.08 -2.27 -7.09
CA GLU A 189 -12.82 -3.08 -5.90
C GLU A 189 -12.78 -4.58 -6.22
N THR A 190 -13.10 -4.97 -7.46
CA THR A 190 -13.14 -6.37 -7.88
C THR A 190 -11.74 -6.97 -7.93
N ASP A 191 -11.56 -8.10 -7.24
CA ASP A 191 -10.34 -8.90 -7.17
C ASP A 191 -10.47 -10.26 -7.88
N CYS A 192 -11.49 -10.42 -8.72
CA CYS A 192 -11.76 -11.61 -9.52
C CYS A 192 -11.92 -11.27 -11.00
N PHE A 193 -11.47 -12.17 -11.87
CA PHE A 193 -11.77 -12.08 -13.30
C PHE A 193 -13.21 -12.58 -13.55
N SER A 194 -13.95 -11.89 -14.41
CA SER A 194 -15.26 -12.39 -14.83
C SER A 194 -15.11 -13.65 -15.68
N GLU A 195 -16.08 -14.57 -15.59
CA GLU A 195 -16.07 -15.83 -16.37
C GLU A 195 -16.02 -15.59 -17.90
N SER A 196 -16.50 -14.43 -18.35
CA SER A 196 -16.50 -13.99 -19.74
C SER A 196 -15.17 -13.39 -20.23
N ALA A 197 -14.20 -13.17 -19.33
CA ALA A 197 -12.92 -12.58 -19.67
C ALA A 197 -12.00 -13.62 -20.33
N ASP A 198 -11.59 -13.36 -21.56
CA ASP A 198 -10.64 -14.22 -22.26
C ASP A 198 -9.21 -13.90 -21.81
N LEU A 199 -8.68 -14.71 -20.90
CA LEU A 199 -7.33 -14.57 -20.35
C LEU A 199 -6.25 -15.23 -21.23
N HIS A 200 -6.63 -15.92 -22.31
CA HIS A 200 -5.71 -16.64 -23.20
C HIS A 200 -5.19 -15.77 -24.36
N VAL A 201 -5.82 -14.64 -24.61
CA VAL A 201 -5.41 -13.70 -25.67
C VAL A 201 -4.24 -12.85 -25.17
N GLY A 202 -3.02 -13.30 -25.49
CA GLY A 202 -1.80 -12.48 -25.58
C GLY A 202 -1.38 -11.73 -24.31
N ASN A 203 -0.48 -12.34 -23.54
CA ASN A 203 0.30 -11.77 -22.41
C ASN A 203 0.05 -10.27 -22.05
N PRO A 204 -1.08 -9.92 -21.41
CA PRO A 204 -1.42 -8.52 -21.10
C PRO A 204 -0.59 -7.97 -19.93
N LEU A 205 -0.02 -8.86 -19.12
CA LEU A 205 0.72 -8.54 -17.88
C LEU A 205 2.08 -7.88 -18.16
N ALA A 206 2.72 -8.18 -19.29
CA ALA A 206 3.97 -7.55 -19.70
C ALA A 206 3.77 -6.08 -20.14
N LEU A 207 2.63 -5.77 -20.76
CA LEU A 207 2.31 -4.44 -21.30
C LEU A 207 1.94 -3.42 -20.21
N LEU A 208 1.23 -3.86 -19.17
CA LEU A 208 0.84 -3.00 -18.04
C LEU A 208 2.06 -2.54 -17.23
N THR A 209 3.01 -3.46 -17.01
CA THR A 209 4.24 -3.21 -16.24
C THR A 209 5.21 -2.28 -16.99
N MET A 210 5.33 -2.44 -18.32
CA MET A 210 6.14 -1.53 -19.15
C MET A 210 5.54 -0.13 -19.29
N CYS A 211 4.20 -0.02 -19.42
CA CYS A 211 3.56 1.29 -19.66
C CYS A 211 3.60 2.20 -18.43
N ILE A 212 3.40 1.68 -17.21
CA ILE A 212 3.46 2.49 -15.98
C ILE A 212 4.90 2.98 -15.71
N MET A 213 5.91 2.14 -15.94
CA MET A 213 7.33 2.54 -15.80
C MET A 213 7.75 3.60 -16.82
N CYS A 214 7.31 3.53 -18.08
CA CYS A 214 7.64 4.52 -19.11
C CYS A 214 6.94 5.86 -18.87
N PHE A 215 5.66 5.87 -18.49
CA PHE A 215 4.90 7.11 -18.29
C PHE A 215 5.26 7.84 -16.99
N ALA A 216 5.54 7.13 -15.90
CA ALA A 216 5.82 7.75 -14.60
C ALA A 216 7.15 8.54 -14.52
N LYS A 217 8.11 8.25 -15.41
CA LYS A 217 9.43 8.92 -15.44
C LYS A 217 9.57 10.03 -16.48
N GLY A 218 8.49 10.38 -17.20
CA GLY A 218 8.53 11.46 -18.20
C GLY A 218 9.53 11.22 -19.34
N GLY A 219 9.77 9.95 -19.73
CA GLY A 219 10.83 9.56 -20.65
C GLY A 219 10.31 8.78 -21.86
N VAL A 220 10.84 9.15 -23.03
CA VAL A 220 10.68 8.50 -24.33
C VAL A 220 10.99 6.99 -24.24
N ILE A 221 10.27 6.20 -25.04
CA ILE A 221 10.16 4.72 -25.09
C ILE A 221 11.51 3.99 -25.36
N ASN A 222 12.64 4.70 -25.45
CA ASN A 222 13.91 4.12 -25.85
C ASN A 222 14.85 3.92 -24.67
N GLY A 223 14.94 2.68 -24.17
CA GLY A 223 16.21 2.16 -23.65
C GLY A 223 16.34 1.83 -22.16
N LEU A 224 15.30 1.38 -21.46
CA LEU A 224 15.45 0.89 -20.08
C LEU A 224 14.75 -0.46 -19.88
N CYS A 225 15.43 -1.57 -20.20
CA CYS A 225 15.09 -2.90 -19.70
C CYS A 225 16.31 -3.84 -19.79
N ASP A 226 17.22 -3.74 -18.81
CA ASP A 226 18.29 -4.74 -18.62
C ASP A 226 18.10 -5.62 -17.37
N ASN A 227 17.03 -5.42 -16.58
CA ASN A 227 16.78 -6.25 -15.39
C ASN A 227 15.36 -6.84 -15.36
N GLN A 228 15.23 -8.06 -15.87
CA GLN A 228 14.00 -8.87 -15.86
C GLN A 228 13.48 -9.22 -14.45
N GLN A 229 14.25 -8.98 -13.38
CA GLN A 229 13.84 -9.32 -12.02
C GLN A 229 12.79 -8.38 -11.41
N GLU A 230 12.70 -7.12 -11.85
CA GLU A 230 11.71 -6.17 -11.31
C GLU A 230 10.28 -6.41 -11.86
N ILE A 231 10.16 -7.07 -13.02
CA ILE A 231 8.88 -7.38 -13.67
C ILE A 231 8.08 -8.42 -12.86
N PHE A 232 8.76 -9.31 -12.13
CA PHE A 232 8.14 -10.37 -11.34
C PHE A 232 7.47 -9.90 -10.04
N LEU A 233 7.64 -8.62 -9.66
CA LEU A 233 7.03 -8.05 -8.44
C LEU A 233 5.62 -7.46 -8.67
N LEU A 234 5.17 -7.40 -9.94
CA LEU A 234 3.87 -6.87 -10.33
C LEU A 234 2.87 -7.93 -10.80
N ILE A 235 3.37 -9.11 -11.18
CA ILE A 235 2.62 -10.38 -11.29
C ILE A 235 2.81 -11.18 -10.00
#